data_AF-A0A4Q3BYK0-F1
#
_entry.id   AF-A0A4Q3BYK0-F1
#
_cell.length_a   1.000
_cell.length_b   1.000
_cell.length_c   1.000
_cell.angle_alpha   90.00
_cell.angle_beta   90.00
_cell.angle_gamma   90.00
#
_symmetry.space_group_name_H-M   'P 1'
#
loop_
_entity.id
_entity.type
_entity.pdbx_description
1 polymer ?
#
loop_
_entity_poly.entity_id
_entity_poly.type
_entity_poly.pdbx_seq_one_letter_code
_entity_poly.pdbx_strand_id
1 'polypeptide(L)' 'VIEQLKGDDYVLDDPSIAANDLFQLGKDDIGQYLSKTSHGERLKKLGIEKDIAFCLQVDLTTAIPVLDGDRLVKLI' A
#
# COMPACT_ATOMS: atom_id res chain seq x y z
N VAL A 1 -6.27 -2.28 -0.75
CA VAL A 1 -7.28 -2.59 0.30
C VAL A 1 -8.69 -2.38 -0.23
N ILE A 2 -9.03 -1.17 -0.72
CA ILE A 2 -10.38 -0.87 -1.22
C ILE A 2 -10.83 -1.88 -2.29
N GLU A 3 -9.98 -2.17 -3.28
CA GLU A 3 -10.27 -3.19 -4.31
C GLU A 3 -10.62 -4.56 -3.70
N GLN A 4 -9.88 -5.00 -2.68
CA GLN A 4 -10.12 -6.29 -2.03
C GLN A 4 -11.42 -6.34 -1.23
N LEU A 5 -11.94 -5.18 -0.78
CA LEU A 5 -13.15 -5.09 0.06
C LEU A 5 -14.43 -4.82 -0.75
N LYS A 6 -14.35 -4.71 -2.09
CA LYS A 6 -15.52 -4.44 -2.94
C LYS A 6 -16.63 -5.50 -2.88
N GLY A 7 -16.34 -6.70 -2.37
CA GLY A 7 -17.30 -7.78 -2.19
C GLY A 7 -18.15 -7.68 -0.92
N ASP A 8 -17.81 -6.76 -0.02
CA ASP A 8 -18.48 -6.55 1.26
C ASP A 8 -19.52 -5.42 1.16
N ASP A 9 -20.38 -5.31 2.17
CA ASP A 9 -21.44 -4.30 2.24
C ASP A 9 -20.91 -2.93 2.72
N TYR A 10 -19.98 -2.36 1.94
CA TYR A 10 -19.42 -1.03 2.17
C TYR A 10 -19.83 -0.04 1.08
N VAL A 11 -20.19 1.17 1.50
CA VAL A 11 -20.35 2.32 0.60
C VAL A 11 -19.03 3.09 0.59
N LEU A 12 -18.43 3.23 -0.59
CA LEU A 12 -17.19 4.00 -0.76
C LEU A 12 -17.47 5.49 -0.69
N ASP A 13 -16.64 6.21 0.07
CA ASP A 13 -16.58 7.67 0.06
C ASP A 13 -15.67 8.18 -1.08
N ASP A 14 -15.68 9.50 -1.32
CA ASP A 14 -14.95 10.11 -2.44
C ASP A 14 -13.45 9.77 -2.44
N PRO A 15 -12.73 9.84 -1.29
CA PRO A 15 -11.32 9.44 -1.24
C PRO A 15 -11.11 7.97 -1.57
N SER A 16 -12.01 7.08 -1.14
CA SER A 16 -11.90 5.64 -1.45
C SER A 16 -12.10 5.37 -2.95
N ILE A 17 -13.02 6.09 -3.61
CA ILE A 17 -13.20 6.00 -5.05
C ILE A 17 -11.89 6.45 -5.76
N ALA A 18 -11.40 7.64 -5.42
CA ALA A 18 -10.19 8.19 -6.03
C ALA A 18 -8.96 7.29 -5.79
N ALA A 19 -8.79 6.76 -4.58
CA ALA A 19 -7.69 5.85 -4.25
C ALA A 19 -7.79 4.53 -5.03
N ASN A 20 -9.00 3.98 -5.19
CA ASN A 20 -9.21 2.78 -5.99
C ASN A 20 -8.91 3.03 -7.48
N ASP A 21 -9.27 4.19 -8.02
CA ASP A 21 -8.97 4.54 -9.42
C ASP A 21 -7.46 4.61 -9.66
N LEU A 22 -6.71 5.26 -8.77
CA LEU A 22 -5.25 5.29 -8.84
C LEU A 22 -4.64 3.88 -8.76
N PHE A 23 -5.19 3.02 -7.89
CA PHE A 23 -4.76 1.63 -7.81
C PHE A 23 -5.02 0.89 -9.12
N GLN A 24 -6.20 1.01 -9.73
CA GLN A 24 -6.52 0.35 -11.00
C GLN A 24 -5.59 0.80 -12.13
N LEU A 25 -5.17 2.07 -12.16
CA LEU A 25 -4.22 2.58 -13.15
C LEU A 25 -2.79 2.02 -12.98
N GLY A 26 -2.41 1.59 -11.78
CA GLY A 26 -1.04 1.20 -11.45
C GLY A 26 -0.84 -0.25 -11.01
N LYS A 27 -1.92 -1.04 -10.85
CA LYS A 27 -1.86 -2.37 -10.22
C LYS A 27 -0.98 -3.38 -10.97
N ASP A 28 -0.85 -3.25 -12.29
CA ASP A 28 -0.08 -4.19 -13.11
C ASP A 28 1.44 -4.01 -12.90
N ASP A 29 1.88 -2.80 -12.54
CA ASP A 29 3.25 -2.49 -12.12
C ASP A 29 3.26 -1.31 -11.14
N ILE A 30 3.07 -1.63 -9.85
CA ILE A 30 2.99 -0.63 -8.78
C ILE A 30 4.32 0.13 -8.64
N GLY A 31 5.44 -0.56 -8.84
CA GLY A 31 6.78 0.03 -8.75
C GLY A 31 6.99 1.11 -9.80
N GLN A 32 6.68 0.80 -11.06
CA GLN A 32 6.71 1.78 -12.15
C GLN A 32 5.74 2.92 -11.90
N TYR A 33 4.50 2.62 -11.49
CA TYR A 33 3.48 3.65 -11.25
C TYR A 33 3.93 4.68 -10.20
N LEU A 34 4.57 4.21 -9.12
CA LEU A 34 5.04 5.06 -8.02
C LEU A 34 6.38 5.75 -8.29
N SER A 35 7.14 5.34 -9.33
CA SER A 35 8.45 5.94 -9.63
C SER A 35 8.35 7.42 -9.98
N LYS A 36 7.18 7.89 -10.44
CA LYS A 36 6.91 9.31 -10.73
C LYS A 36 6.67 10.18 -9.49
N THR A 37 6.53 9.58 -8.30
CA THR A 37 6.20 10.32 -7.09
C THR A 37 7.43 11.02 -6.50
N SER A 38 7.24 12.20 -5.93
CA SER A 38 8.33 12.94 -5.28
C SER A 38 8.96 12.16 -4.12
N HIS A 39 8.17 11.36 -3.41
CA HIS A 39 8.68 10.50 -2.34
C HIS A 39 9.51 9.34 -2.89
N GLY A 40 9.06 8.66 -3.95
CA GLY A 40 9.82 7.60 -4.62
C GLY A 40 11.18 8.10 -5.13
N GLU A 41 11.19 9.27 -5.79
CA GLU A 41 12.44 9.92 -6.23
C GLU A 41 13.38 10.27 -5.07
N ARG A 42 12.84 10.67 -3.91
CA ARG A 42 13.66 10.91 -2.70
C ARG A 42 14.31 9.62 -2.20
N LEU A 43 13.57 8.52 -2.13
CA LEU A 43 14.09 7.24 -1.66
C LEU A 43 15.15 6.68 -2.63
N LYS A 44 14.93 6.80 -3.94
CA LYS A 44 15.92 6.44 -4.96
C LYS A 44 17.24 7.20 -4.78
N LYS A 45 17.18 8.51 -4.52
CA LYS A 45 18.39 9.33 -4.25
C LYS A 45 19.16 8.90 -3.00
N LEU A 46 18.53 8.17 -2.08
CA LEU A 46 19.16 7.61 -0.89
C LEU A 46 19.75 6.20 -1.12
N GLY A 47 19.59 5.61 -2.31
CA GLY A 47 20.16 4.30 -2.64
C GLY A 47 19.42 3.11 -2.00
N ILE A 48 18.14 3.28 -1.65
CA ILE A 48 17.30 2.27 -0.97
C ILE A 48 16.27 1.63 -1.90
N GLU A 49 16.58 1.52 -3.19
CA GLU A 49 15.68 0.96 -4.21
C GLU A 49 15.29 -0.49 -3.92
N LYS A 50 16.19 -1.26 -3.29
CA LYS A 50 15.90 -2.64 -2.86
C LYS A 50 14.80 -2.69 -1.81
N ASP A 51 14.79 -1.74 -0.87
CA ASP A 51 13.77 -1.65 0.17
C ASP A 51 12.43 -1.21 -0.42
N ILE A 52 12.44 -0.31 -1.41
CA ILE A 52 11.23 0.06 -2.16
C ILE A 52 10.64 -1.18 -2.84
N ALA A 53 11.45 -1.94 -3.56
CA ALA A 53 10.99 -3.15 -4.25
C ALA A 53 10.43 -4.19 -3.27
N PHE A 54 11.09 -4.39 -2.12
CA PHE A 54 10.62 -5.29 -1.06
C PHE A 54 9.27 -4.84 -0.48
N CYS A 55 9.13 -3.56 -0.13
CA CYS A 55 7.90 -3.01 0.48
C CYS A 55 6.68 -3.01 -0.47
N LEU A 56 6.89 -3.11 -1.79
CA LEU A 56 5.81 -3.15 -2.77
C LEU A 56 5.32 -4.57 -3.09
N GLN A 57 5.92 -5.60 -2.48
CA GLN A 57 5.43 -6.98 -2.61
C GLN A 57 4.09 -7.14 -1.92
N VAL A 58 3.13 -7.77 -2.59
CA VAL A 58 1.79 -8.05 -2.07
C VAL A 58 1.78 -9.42 -1.40
N ASP A 59 1.11 -9.52 -0.25
CA ASP A 59 0.89 -10.77 0.50
C ASP A 59 2.16 -11.53 0.94
N LEU A 60 3.25 -10.80 1.22
CA LEU A 60 4.51 -11.40 1.68
C LEU A 60 4.46 -11.95 3.11
N THR A 61 3.55 -11.46 3.95
CA THR A 61 3.43 -11.84 5.37
C THR A 61 1.97 -11.97 5.78
N THR A 62 1.70 -12.82 6.78
CA THR A 62 0.38 -12.97 7.42
C THR A 62 0.30 -12.29 8.78
N ALA A 63 1.40 -11.70 9.26
CA ALA A 63 1.42 -10.99 10.54
C ALA A 63 0.68 -9.65 10.42
N ILE A 64 -0.40 -9.48 11.19
CA ILE A 64 -1.15 -8.23 11.29
C ILE A 64 -0.80 -7.57 12.64
N PRO A 65 -0.03 -6.47 12.66
CA PRO A 65 0.23 -5.71 13.88
C PRO A 65 -1.01 -4.88 14.27
N VAL A 66 -1.36 -4.89 15.56
CA VAL A 66 -2.45 -4.13 16.16
C VAL A 66 -1.87 -3.21 17.23
N LEU A 67 -2.37 -1.98 17.33
CA LEU A 67 -1.99 -1.04 18.39
C LEU A 67 -2.68 -1.43 19.70
N ASP A 68 -1.90 -1.79 20.72
CA ASP A 68 -2.33 -2.04 22.11
C ASP A 68 -1.63 -1.02 23.02
N GLY A 69 -2.37 -0.01 23.47
CA GLY A 69 -1.79 1.11 24.21
C GLY A 69 -0.78 1.89 23.36
N ASP A 70 0.49 1.81 23.71
CA ASP A 70 1.62 2.50 23.07
C ASP A 70 2.53 1.57 22.23
N ARG A 71 2.12 0.31 22.04
CA ARG A 71 2.93 -0.71 21.36
C ARG A 71 2.14 -1.45 20.28
N LEU A 72 2.87 -1.96 19.29
CA LEU A 72 2.33 -2.88 18.29
C LEU A 72 2.47 -4.32 18.79
N VAL A 73 1.35 -5.03 18.88
CA VAL A 73 1.26 -6.46 19.22
C VAL A 73 0.71 -7.25 18.03
N LYS A 74 0.93 -8.56 18.00
CA LYS A 74 0.37 -9.43 16.95
C LYS A 74 -1.14 -9.59 17.18
N LEU A 75 -1.94 -9.53 16.11
CA LEU A 75 -3.34 -9.94 16.13
C LEU A 75 -3.45 -11.42 16.53
N ILE A 76 -4.26 -11.72 17.54
CA ILE A 76 -4.55 -13.08 18.05
C ILE A 76 -5.90 -13.53 17.50
#